data_AF-A0A327WMR3-F1
#
_entry.id   AF-A0A327WMR3-F1
#
_cell.length_a   1.000
_cell.length_b   1.000
_cell.length_c   1.000
_cell.angle_alpha   90.00
_cell.angle_beta   90.00
_cell.angle_gamma   90.00
#
_symmetry.space_group_name_H-M   'P 1'
#
loop_
_entity.id
_entity.type
_entity.pdbx_description
1 polymer ?
#
loop_
_entity_poly.entity_id
_entity_poly.type
_entity_poly.pdbx_seq_one_letter_code
_entity_poly.pdbx_strand_id
1 'polypeptide(L)'
;MGTWVWIGTEFNGLYAYDLRRRRIVRQLRYQAQDSTSLVSNQVWCLAADPNDPGVLWVGTQEGLSRVDTRTMRCQNWTEQQGLPNATINCLLTDARKRLWFSTFQGISRLDPRTRQMRHFTTDDGLGDIEYKRQHGAQLPDGRLAFGGAGGMTVFDPLALEDSPQPIPVALTALRIGNVPVEPRPVGSPLRQSINATSTVYLNYSQNFLSLEFAGLQYNKPTTLQYRYQLRGVDADWVYVGNQTVANYTQLDPGSYEFRVNAADALGNWSPLVKTLRIQITPPWWGTWWFYLLVSLASLSAMYGLYRYRLAQVLKLQHLRNDIARDLHDEVGSSLSTIAIYSKIALQQPGTSTFTSEPLLVKIAEQANHVMGSMNDIVWSINTRNDAFEKVFSRMREDAFQLLEAKGYTLHFDFDENLHRTKLDMEKRRDFYLIYKEALNNIAKYANGRNVWINVHLRNLTIDLLIRDDGLGFELNAVGSQGNGLSNMNYRARALKGTLRIVSEPGKGTTLQLSF
;
A
#
# COMPACT_ATOMS: atom_id res chain seq x y z
N MET A 1 3.20 86.88 23.87
CA MET A 1 2.97 85.54 24.44
C MET A 1 2.66 85.71 25.92
N GLY A 2 1.51 85.23 26.38
CA GLY A 2 1.08 85.40 27.77
C GLY A 2 1.98 84.62 28.72
N THR A 3 2.42 85.23 29.80
CA THR A 3 3.14 84.57 30.91
C THR A 3 2.12 83.81 31.76
N TRP A 4 1.60 82.70 31.24
CA TRP A 4 0.72 81.80 31.98
C TRP A 4 1.56 80.80 32.77
N VAL A 5 1.18 80.57 34.02
CA VAL A 5 1.72 79.50 34.86
C VAL A 5 0.64 78.44 35.00
N TRP A 6 0.97 77.22 34.63
CA TRP A 6 0.10 76.06 34.80
C TRP A 6 0.38 75.42 36.15
N ILE A 7 -0.69 75.19 36.91
CA ILE A 7 -0.61 74.66 38.28
C ILE A 7 -1.46 73.40 38.31
N GLY A 8 -0.80 72.24 38.43
CA GLY A 8 -1.45 70.98 38.74
C GLY A 8 -1.75 70.89 40.24
N THR A 9 -2.90 70.33 40.59
CA THR A 9 -3.30 70.15 41.99
C THR A 9 -3.67 68.70 42.27
N GLU A 10 -3.63 68.33 43.54
CA GLU A 10 -3.92 66.95 43.95
C GLU A 10 -5.39 66.55 43.79
N PHE A 11 -6.34 67.49 43.89
CA PHE A 11 -7.78 67.16 43.87
C PHE A 11 -8.64 68.06 42.98
N ASN A 12 -8.09 69.16 42.47
CA ASN A 12 -8.87 70.20 41.79
C ASN A 12 -8.46 70.39 40.32
N GLY A 13 -7.74 69.42 39.76
CA GLY A 13 -7.33 69.42 38.37
C GLY A 13 -6.24 70.45 38.07
N LEU A 14 -6.36 71.11 36.93
CA LEU A 14 -5.36 71.99 36.35
C LEU A 14 -5.86 73.44 36.35
N TYR A 15 -5.05 74.36 36.88
CA TYR A 15 -5.31 75.80 36.82
C TYR A 15 -4.35 76.50 35.86
N ALA A 16 -4.86 77.52 35.16
CA ALA A 16 -4.04 78.50 34.45
C ALA A 16 -4.04 79.81 35.25
N TYR A 17 -2.87 80.23 35.72
CA TYR A 17 -2.66 81.50 36.41
C TYR A 17 -2.02 82.52 35.48
N ASP A 18 -2.66 83.68 35.33
CA ASP A 18 -2.13 84.80 34.55
C ASP A 18 -1.24 85.66 35.43
N LEU A 19 0.08 85.63 35.23
CA LEU A 19 1.04 86.40 36.04
C LEU A 19 0.84 87.92 35.93
N ARG A 20 0.30 88.41 34.81
CA ARG A 20 0.07 89.84 34.61
C ARG A 20 -1.16 90.31 35.38
N ARG A 21 -2.24 89.53 35.32
CA ARG A 21 -3.51 89.83 36.01
C ARG A 21 -3.55 89.35 37.45
N ARG A 22 -2.54 88.57 37.88
CA ARG A 22 -2.41 87.97 39.20
C ARG A 22 -3.66 87.20 39.66
N ARG A 23 -4.27 86.45 38.74
CA ARG A 23 -5.48 85.67 39.03
C ARG A 23 -5.51 84.37 38.23
N ILE A 24 -6.25 83.40 38.74
CA ILE A 24 -6.65 82.21 37.98
C ILE A 24 -7.59 82.67 36.87
N VAL A 25 -7.28 82.30 35.63
CA VAL A 25 -8.07 82.68 34.45
C VAL A 25 -8.81 81.50 33.83
N ARG A 26 -8.35 80.27 34.08
CA ARG A 26 -8.97 79.04 33.59
C ARG A 26 -8.77 77.92 34.60
N GLN A 27 -9.72 77.00 34.65
CA GLN A 27 -9.63 75.74 35.39
C GLN A 27 -10.13 74.62 34.49
N LEU A 28 -9.43 73.48 34.52
CA LEU A 28 -9.83 72.25 33.88
C LEU A 28 -9.92 71.14 34.93
N ARG A 29 -11.01 70.38 34.91
CA ARG A 29 -11.31 69.29 35.85
C ARG A 29 -11.82 68.09 35.09
N TYR A 30 -11.76 66.92 35.71
CA TYR A 30 -12.46 65.74 35.25
C TYR A 30 -13.98 65.95 35.33
N GLN A 31 -14.68 65.56 34.26
CA GLN A 31 -16.13 65.53 34.17
C GLN A 31 -16.56 64.18 33.58
N ALA A 32 -17.30 63.38 34.35
CA ALA A 32 -17.63 61.99 33.99
C ALA A 32 -18.38 61.83 32.65
N GLN A 33 -19.06 62.88 32.17
CA GLN A 33 -19.84 62.86 30.93
C GLN A 33 -19.12 63.56 29.76
N ASP A 34 -17.92 64.12 29.97
CA ASP A 34 -17.16 64.82 28.93
C ASP A 34 -15.79 64.16 28.74
N SER A 35 -15.66 63.38 27.66
CA SER A 35 -14.41 62.73 27.28
C SER A 35 -13.30 63.70 26.85
N THR A 36 -13.63 64.98 26.66
CA THR A 36 -12.69 66.07 26.38
C THR A 36 -12.27 66.85 27.62
N SER A 37 -12.69 66.41 28.81
CA SER A 37 -12.21 66.92 30.10
C SER A 37 -10.93 66.19 30.55
N LEU A 38 -10.29 66.61 31.66
CA LEU A 38 -9.12 65.88 32.19
C LEU A 38 -9.50 64.44 32.54
N VAL A 39 -8.56 63.50 32.41
CA VAL A 39 -8.83 62.09 32.76
C VAL A 39 -8.97 61.88 34.27
N SER A 40 -8.28 62.68 35.09
CA SER A 40 -8.41 62.70 36.55
C SER A 40 -8.10 64.09 37.10
N ASN A 41 -8.66 64.40 38.26
CA ASN A 41 -8.38 65.64 38.99
C ASN A 41 -7.06 65.61 39.76
N GLN A 42 -6.43 64.44 39.89
CA GLN A 42 -5.15 64.31 40.57
C GLN A 42 -3.99 64.51 39.61
N VAL A 43 -3.55 65.76 39.47
CA VAL A 43 -2.47 66.12 38.53
C VAL A 43 -1.12 66.03 39.25
N TRP A 44 -0.23 65.16 38.77
CA TRP A 44 1.04 64.86 39.43
C TRP A 44 2.25 65.45 38.72
N CYS A 45 2.20 65.52 37.39
CA CYS A 45 3.27 66.08 36.58
C CYS A 45 2.72 66.77 35.32
N LEU A 46 3.48 67.76 34.83
CA LEU A 46 3.16 68.55 33.66
C LEU A 46 4.38 68.62 32.76
N ALA A 47 4.17 68.53 31.45
CA ALA A 47 5.22 68.78 30.46
C ALA A 47 4.65 69.58 29.29
N ALA A 48 5.41 70.56 28.80
CA ALA A 48 5.05 71.23 27.55
C ALA A 48 5.17 70.23 26.38
N ASP A 49 4.28 70.32 25.40
CA ASP A 49 4.45 69.53 24.18
C ASP A 49 5.70 70.02 23.42
N PRO A 50 6.62 69.11 23.06
CA PRO A 50 7.87 69.49 22.41
C PRO A 50 7.69 69.95 20.95
N ASN A 51 6.50 69.78 20.37
CA ASN A 51 6.14 70.19 19.01
C ASN A 51 5.20 71.41 18.97
N ASP A 52 4.31 71.60 19.95
CA ASP A 52 3.37 72.72 19.99
C ASP A 52 3.33 73.42 21.37
N PRO A 53 3.79 74.69 21.48
CA PRO A 53 3.76 75.42 22.75
C PRO A 53 2.35 75.71 23.29
N GLY A 54 1.31 75.55 22.46
CA GLY A 54 -0.07 75.63 22.91
C GLY A 54 -0.66 74.31 23.39
N VAL A 55 0.16 73.27 23.55
CA VAL A 55 -0.26 71.97 24.07
C VAL A 55 0.50 71.64 25.34
N LEU A 56 -0.21 71.13 26.33
CA LEU A 56 0.32 70.71 27.62
C LEU A 56 -0.01 69.24 27.85
N TRP A 57 1.00 68.45 28.18
CA TRP A 57 0.83 67.08 28.66
C TRP A 57 0.65 67.10 30.17
N VAL A 58 -0.35 66.37 30.63
CA VAL A 58 -0.79 66.31 32.03
C VAL A 58 -0.80 64.86 32.46
N GLY A 59 0.14 64.50 33.33
CA GLY A 59 0.20 63.18 33.94
C GLY A 59 -0.62 63.17 35.21
N THR A 60 -1.53 62.21 35.31
CA THR A 60 -2.45 62.06 36.44
C THR A 60 -2.35 60.66 37.05
N GLN A 61 -3.08 60.43 38.15
CA GLN A 61 -3.18 59.11 38.77
C GLN A 61 -3.84 58.07 37.84
N GLU A 62 -4.76 58.48 36.96
CA GLU A 62 -5.59 57.56 36.17
C GLU A 62 -5.33 57.63 34.65
N GLY A 63 -4.35 58.42 34.23
CA GLY A 63 -3.92 58.43 32.84
C GLY A 63 -3.15 59.68 32.44
N LEU A 64 -2.93 59.78 31.13
CA LEU A 64 -2.26 60.90 30.48
C LEU A 64 -3.30 61.74 29.72
N SER A 65 -3.28 63.07 29.91
CA SER A 65 -4.12 64.01 29.15
C SER A 65 -3.25 64.96 28.33
N ARG A 66 -3.53 65.08 27.04
CA ARG A 66 -3.00 66.11 26.16
C ARG A 66 -4.00 67.25 26.07
N VAL A 67 -3.68 68.38 26.68
CA VAL A 67 -4.53 69.56 26.79
C VAL A 67 -4.14 70.55 25.72
N ASP A 68 -5.10 70.92 24.86
CA ASP A 68 -4.96 72.12 24.03
C ASP A 68 -5.25 73.35 24.90
N THR A 69 -4.21 74.14 25.17
CA THR A 69 -4.30 75.31 26.06
C THR A 69 -5.14 76.46 25.48
N ARG A 70 -5.40 76.44 24.17
CA ARG A 70 -6.19 77.46 23.47
C ARG A 70 -7.67 77.17 23.66
N THR A 71 -8.06 75.91 23.38
CA THR A 71 -9.47 75.43 23.41
C THR A 71 -9.90 74.85 24.76
N MET A 72 -8.94 74.53 25.63
CA MET A 72 -9.14 73.83 26.92
C MET A 72 -9.77 72.44 26.78
N ARG A 73 -9.54 71.76 25.65
CA ARG A 73 -9.99 70.38 25.44
C ARG A 73 -8.84 69.40 25.60
N CYS A 74 -9.17 68.22 26.11
CA CYS A 74 -8.25 67.12 26.32
C CYS A 74 -8.42 66.03 25.27
N GLN A 75 -7.31 65.37 24.97
CA GLN A 75 -7.28 64.01 24.47
C GLN A 75 -6.65 63.13 25.55
N ASN A 76 -7.34 62.07 25.96
CA ASN A 76 -6.93 61.23 27.07
C ASN A 76 -6.42 59.85 26.60
N TRP A 77 -5.50 59.29 27.38
CA TRP A 77 -5.05 57.91 27.31
C TRP A 77 -5.18 57.27 28.70
N THR A 78 -6.01 56.25 28.80
CA THR A 78 -6.17 55.35 29.95
C THR A 78 -5.64 53.96 29.62
N GLU A 79 -5.61 53.04 30.61
CA GLU A 79 -5.26 51.64 30.37
C GLU A 79 -6.15 50.99 29.30
N GLN A 80 -7.45 51.28 29.32
CA GLN A 80 -8.40 50.81 28.30
C GLN A 80 -8.08 51.33 26.89
N GLN A 81 -7.34 52.44 26.80
CA GLN A 81 -6.94 53.07 25.53
C GLN A 81 -5.49 52.72 25.14
N GLY A 82 -4.91 51.70 25.77
CA GLY A 82 -3.59 51.17 25.44
C GLY A 82 -2.44 51.73 26.26
N LEU A 83 -2.72 52.46 27.34
CA LEU A 83 -1.68 52.84 28.30
C LEU A 83 -1.26 51.60 29.11
N PRO A 84 0.04 51.28 29.25
CA PRO A 84 0.47 50.09 30.00
C PRO A 84 0.08 50.12 31.49
N ASN A 85 0.06 51.32 32.07
CA ASN A 85 -0.31 51.55 33.46
C ASN A 85 -0.92 52.95 33.59
N ALA A 86 -2.02 53.08 34.34
CA ALA A 86 -2.80 54.32 34.44
C ALA A 86 -2.01 55.46 35.10
N THR A 87 -1.11 55.13 36.01
CA THR A 87 -0.52 56.13 36.88
C THR A 87 0.75 56.73 36.30
N ILE A 88 0.69 58.03 35.97
CA ILE A 88 1.79 58.78 35.38
C ILE A 88 2.56 59.54 36.46
N ASN A 89 3.76 59.05 36.79
CA ASN A 89 4.56 59.56 37.90
C ASN A 89 5.45 60.75 37.50
N CYS A 90 5.98 60.75 36.28
CA CYS A 90 6.83 61.82 35.77
C CYS A 90 6.70 61.90 34.24
N LEU A 91 6.86 63.11 33.69
CA LEU A 91 6.86 63.39 32.26
C LEU A 91 8.14 64.13 31.89
N LEU A 92 8.84 63.64 30.87
CA LEU A 92 10.03 64.24 30.28
C LEU A 92 9.92 64.24 28.75
N THR A 93 10.70 65.09 28.09
CA THR A 93 10.78 65.13 26.63
C THR A 93 12.22 64.93 26.19
N ASP A 94 12.43 64.15 25.13
CA ASP A 94 13.77 63.98 24.56
C ASP A 94 14.07 64.96 23.41
N ALA A 95 15.32 64.95 22.93
CA ALA A 95 15.76 65.79 21.82
C ALA A 95 15.09 65.44 20.47
N ARG A 96 14.49 64.25 20.32
CA ARG A 96 13.67 63.85 19.18
C ARG A 96 12.20 64.25 19.33
N LYS A 97 11.87 65.06 20.33
CA LYS A 97 10.51 65.55 20.62
C LYS A 97 9.52 64.42 20.93
N ARG A 98 10.01 63.31 21.49
CA ARG A 98 9.19 62.22 22.01
C ARG A 98 8.94 62.45 23.50
N LEU A 99 7.76 62.05 23.94
CA LEU A 99 7.36 62.14 25.34
C LEU A 99 7.76 60.84 26.04
N TRP A 100 8.40 60.98 27.19
CA TRP A 100 8.80 59.88 28.06
C TRP A 100 8.07 60.02 29.38
N PHE A 101 7.55 58.93 29.91
CA PHE A 101 6.88 58.94 31.20
C PHE A 101 7.13 57.68 32.00
N SER A 102 7.26 57.84 33.30
CA SER A 102 7.39 56.74 34.23
C SER A 102 6.05 56.41 34.87
N THR A 103 5.88 55.13 35.19
CA THR A 103 4.67 54.58 35.81
C THR A 103 5.06 53.69 36.99
N PHE A 104 4.10 53.01 37.60
CA PHE A 104 4.40 51.95 38.59
C PHE A 104 4.81 50.61 37.95
N GLN A 105 4.79 50.52 36.62
CA GLN A 105 5.11 49.30 35.88
C GLN A 105 6.21 49.50 34.83
N GLY A 106 7.06 50.50 34.99
CA GLY A 106 8.18 50.77 34.10
C GLY A 106 8.11 52.15 33.45
N ILE A 107 8.81 52.30 32.34
CA ILE A 107 8.94 53.56 31.58
C ILE A 107 8.31 53.38 30.21
N SER A 108 7.59 54.39 29.74
CA SER A 108 6.96 54.39 28.43
C SER A 108 7.43 55.58 27.61
N ARG A 109 7.53 55.35 26.30
CA ARG A 109 7.82 56.36 25.28
C ARG A 109 6.62 56.49 24.37
N LEU A 110 6.12 57.71 24.19
CA LEU A 110 5.08 58.07 23.24
C LEU A 110 5.64 59.05 22.21
N ASP A 111 5.47 58.74 20.93
CA ASP A 111 5.69 59.71 19.85
C ASP A 111 4.41 60.53 19.63
N PRO A 112 4.41 61.84 19.90
CA PRO A 112 3.22 62.69 19.73
C PRO A 112 2.68 62.76 18.30
N ARG A 113 3.51 62.50 17.28
CA ARG A 113 3.15 62.59 15.86
C ARG A 113 2.52 61.29 15.37
N THR A 114 3.19 60.16 15.61
CA THR A 114 2.73 58.84 15.15
C THR A 114 1.75 58.19 16.12
N ARG A 115 1.67 58.69 17.35
CA ARG A 115 0.92 58.13 18.48
C ARG A 115 1.35 56.71 18.85
N GLN A 116 2.50 56.25 18.36
CA GLN A 116 3.05 54.95 18.74
C GLN A 116 3.63 55.04 20.15
N MET A 117 3.29 54.04 20.96
CA MET A 117 3.78 53.90 22.31
C MET A 117 4.65 52.64 22.42
N ARG A 118 5.78 52.76 23.11
CA ARG A 118 6.64 51.63 23.49
C ARG A 118 6.81 51.64 25.00
N HIS A 119 6.53 50.50 25.62
CA HIS A 119 6.71 50.29 27.05
C HIS A 119 7.98 49.49 27.31
N PHE A 120 8.71 49.86 28.35
CA PHE A 120 9.94 49.24 28.78
C PHE A 120 9.75 48.74 30.22
N THR A 121 10.09 47.48 30.46
CA THR A 121 10.03 46.84 31.78
C THR A 121 11.41 46.35 32.20
N THR A 122 11.49 45.60 33.30
CA THR A 122 12.72 44.89 33.72
C THR A 122 13.24 43.94 32.62
N ASP A 123 12.36 43.40 31.77
CA ASP A 123 12.75 42.53 30.65
C ASP A 123 13.46 43.29 29.52
N ASP A 124 13.34 44.62 29.49
CA ASP A 124 14.08 45.51 28.58
C ASP A 124 15.39 46.04 29.21
N GLY A 125 15.72 45.59 30.43
CA GLY A 125 16.94 45.98 31.14
C GLY A 125 16.76 47.14 32.13
N LEU A 126 15.53 47.53 32.46
CA LEU A 126 15.29 48.47 33.57
C LEU A 126 15.70 47.83 34.90
N GLY A 127 16.43 48.58 35.74
CA GLY A 127 16.87 48.11 37.06
C GLY A 127 15.77 48.10 38.11
N ASP A 128 14.63 48.73 37.83
CA ASP A 128 13.45 48.77 38.69
C ASP A 128 12.19 48.83 37.81
N ILE A 129 11.06 48.40 38.36
CA ILE A 129 9.75 48.46 37.72
C ILE A 129 8.91 49.60 38.30
N GLU A 130 9.16 50.03 39.55
CA GLU A 130 8.36 51.03 40.23
C GLU A 130 9.09 52.38 40.32
N TYR A 131 8.63 53.37 39.55
CA TYR A 131 9.18 54.72 39.57
C TYR A 131 8.35 55.66 40.44
N LYS A 132 8.99 56.62 41.10
CA LYS A 132 8.32 57.51 42.06
C LYS A 132 7.89 58.84 41.42
N ARG A 133 6.84 59.44 42.00
CA ARG A 133 6.27 60.72 41.57
C ARG A 133 7.34 61.81 41.52
N GLN A 134 7.39 62.57 40.43
CA GLN A 134 8.28 63.72 40.23
C GLN A 134 9.79 63.41 40.29
N HIS A 135 10.18 62.14 40.40
CA HIS A 135 11.57 61.71 40.41
C HIS A 135 12.05 61.44 38.98
N GLY A 136 12.10 62.48 38.16
CA GLY A 136 12.69 62.38 36.83
C GLY A 136 13.33 63.69 36.41
N ALA A 137 14.45 63.61 35.71
CA ALA A 137 15.19 64.76 35.24
C ALA A 137 15.86 64.48 33.89
N GLN A 138 15.92 65.51 33.05
CA GLN A 138 16.80 65.51 31.89
C GLN A 138 18.18 66.00 32.33
N LEU A 139 19.22 65.23 32.04
CA LEU A 139 20.61 65.58 32.33
C LEU A 139 21.14 66.58 31.29
N PRO A 140 22.20 67.36 31.60
CA PRO A 140 22.76 68.36 30.69
C PRO A 140 23.24 67.80 29.34
N ASP A 141 23.59 66.52 29.30
CA ASP A 141 24.01 65.80 28.10
C ASP A 141 22.83 65.21 27.28
N GLY A 142 21.59 65.49 27.68
CA GLY A 142 20.38 65.04 27.00
C GLY A 142 19.88 63.66 27.42
N ARG A 143 20.59 62.95 28.30
CA ARG A 143 20.12 61.69 28.88
C ARG A 143 18.92 61.92 29.79
N LEU A 144 18.09 60.91 29.94
CA LEU A 144 16.94 60.92 30.84
C LEU A 144 17.24 60.08 32.07
N ALA A 145 16.87 60.59 33.24
CA ALA A 145 17.01 59.93 34.51
C ALA A 145 15.63 59.79 35.16
N PHE A 146 15.29 58.59 35.64
CA PHE A 146 14.09 58.31 36.40
C PHE A 146 14.45 57.56 37.70
N GLY A 147 13.96 58.05 38.84
CA GLY A 147 14.16 57.49 40.17
C GLY A 147 13.07 56.49 40.55
N GLY A 148 13.48 55.31 40.98
CA GLY A 148 12.63 54.24 41.50
C GLY A 148 12.95 53.89 42.95
N ALA A 149 12.32 52.83 43.46
CA ALA A 149 12.58 52.30 44.80
C ALA A 149 13.99 51.69 44.94
N GLY A 150 14.49 51.05 43.88
CA GLY A 150 15.80 50.40 43.81
C GLY A 150 16.96 51.32 43.38
N GLY A 151 16.73 52.62 43.19
CA GLY A 151 17.75 53.59 42.78
C GLY A 151 17.29 54.48 41.63
N MET A 152 18.16 54.67 40.63
CA MET A 152 17.88 55.54 39.48
C MET A 152 18.29 54.85 38.18
N THR A 153 17.40 54.89 37.18
CA THR A 153 17.68 54.47 35.81
C THR A 153 18.07 55.68 34.99
N VAL A 154 19.24 55.63 34.34
CA VAL A 154 19.72 56.68 33.43
C VAL A 154 20.00 56.06 32.07
N PHE A 155 19.44 56.64 31.01
CA PHE A 155 19.67 56.16 29.64
C PHE A 155 19.71 57.32 28.64
N ASP A 156 20.39 57.08 27.51
CA ASP A 156 20.34 57.97 26.36
C ASP A 156 19.14 57.60 25.46
N PRO A 157 18.12 58.45 25.34
CA PRO A 157 16.96 58.15 24.50
C PRO A 157 17.30 58.11 23.00
N LEU A 158 18.40 58.71 22.56
CA LEU A 158 18.81 58.77 21.15
C LEU A 158 19.56 57.52 20.70
N ALA A 159 20.27 56.87 21.63
CA ALA A 159 21.01 55.63 21.41
C ALA A 159 20.10 54.38 21.38
N LEU A 160 18.83 54.51 21.78
CA LEU A 160 17.87 53.41 21.68
C LEU A 160 17.52 53.14 20.21
N GLU A 161 18.00 52.01 19.69
CA GLU A 161 17.61 51.48 18.39
C GLU A 161 16.34 50.64 18.52
N ASP A 162 15.33 50.96 17.72
CA ASP A 162 14.09 50.18 17.59
C ASP A 162 14.20 49.10 16.50
N SER A 163 15.41 48.82 15.97
CA SER A 163 15.55 47.97 14.79
C SER A 163 15.13 46.53 15.10
N PRO A 164 14.15 45.98 14.36
CA PRO A 164 13.78 44.58 14.50
C PRO A 164 14.99 43.74 14.06
N GLN A 165 15.64 43.10 15.02
CA GLN A 165 16.68 42.14 14.69
C GLN A 165 16.02 40.94 14.01
N PRO A 166 16.55 40.44 12.89
CA PRO A 166 16.00 39.28 12.25
C PRO A 166 16.11 38.10 13.21
N ILE A 167 14.99 37.43 13.48
CA ILE A 167 14.92 36.29 14.40
C ILE A 167 15.15 35.03 13.57
N PRO A 168 16.31 34.35 13.67
CA PRO A 168 16.49 33.08 12.99
C PRO A 168 15.73 31.99 13.76
N VAL A 169 15.04 31.12 13.03
CA VAL A 169 14.39 29.93 13.61
C VAL A 169 15.28 28.72 13.38
N ALA A 170 15.51 27.96 14.44
CA ALA A 170 16.18 26.67 14.39
C ALA A 170 15.15 25.54 14.51
N LEU A 171 15.37 24.46 13.77
CA LEU A 171 14.67 23.19 14.03
C LEU A 171 15.40 22.47 15.16
N THR A 172 14.68 22.10 16.21
CA THR A 172 15.27 21.53 17.43
C THR A 172 15.10 20.02 17.50
N ALA A 173 13.98 19.49 17.01
CA ALA A 173 13.73 18.05 16.98
C ALA A 173 12.85 17.63 15.80
N LEU A 174 13.05 16.38 15.37
CA LEU A 174 12.15 15.66 14.47
C LEU A 174 11.68 14.42 15.21
N ARG A 175 10.38 14.17 15.24
CA ARG A 175 9.80 12.93 15.76
C ARG A 175 9.02 12.24 14.64
N ILE A 176 9.20 10.94 14.53
CA ILE A 176 8.47 10.10 13.59
C ILE A 176 7.67 9.09 14.42
N GLY A 177 6.35 9.09 14.28
CA GLY A 177 5.51 8.21 15.10
C GLY A 177 5.62 8.52 16.60
N ASN A 178 5.76 9.80 16.98
CA ASN A 178 6.09 10.29 18.33
C ASN A 178 7.46 9.88 18.89
N VAL A 179 8.28 9.12 18.14
CA VAL A 179 9.62 8.73 18.57
C VAL A 179 10.64 9.77 18.09
N PRO A 180 11.46 10.37 18.97
CA PRO A 180 12.47 11.34 18.58
C PRO A 180 13.55 10.69 17.70
N VAL A 181 13.96 11.40 16.65
CA VAL A 181 14.96 10.96 15.70
C VAL A 181 16.31 11.60 16.02
N GLU A 182 17.24 10.77 16.46
CA GLU A 182 18.63 11.14 16.72
C GLU A 182 19.48 11.04 15.44
N PRO A 183 20.41 11.98 15.19
CA PRO A 183 21.36 11.87 14.08
C PRO A 183 22.27 10.64 14.23
N ARG A 184 22.25 9.72 13.26
CA ARG A 184 23.11 8.54 13.27
C ARG A 184 23.63 8.20 11.87
N PRO A 185 24.85 7.63 11.73
CA PRO A 185 25.39 7.24 10.43
C PRO A 185 24.57 6.15 9.72
N VAL A 186 23.95 5.25 10.48
CA VAL A 186 23.20 4.09 9.98
C VAL A 186 21.84 4.02 10.67
N GLY A 187 20.78 3.73 9.89
CA GLY A 187 19.44 3.45 10.39
C GLY A 187 18.62 4.67 10.83
N SER A 188 19.19 5.88 10.80
CA SER A 188 18.46 7.13 11.03
C SER A 188 18.25 7.88 9.71
N PRO A 189 17.08 8.51 9.49
CA PRO A 189 16.88 9.40 8.36
C PRO A 189 17.66 10.72 8.52
N LEU A 190 18.21 11.00 9.72
CA LEU A 190 19.09 12.13 9.99
C LEU A 190 20.54 11.68 10.07
N ARG A 191 21.39 12.25 9.19
CA ARG A 191 22.85 12.07 9.23
C ARG A 191 23.58 13.10 10.09
N GLN A 192 22.92 14.22 10.35
CA GLN A 192 23.40 15.35 11.15
C GLN A 192 22.22 15.96 11.90
N SER A 193 22.47 16.97 12.75
CA SER A 193 21.39 17.68 13.44
C SER A 193 20.30 18.12 12.47
N ILE A 194 19.05 18.03 12.89
CA ILE A 194 17.89 18.46 12.10
C ILE A 194 18.04 19.92 11.65
N ASN A 195 18.64 20.78 12.48
CA ASN A 195 18.84 22.18 12.14
C ASN A 195 19.81 22.37 10.96
N ALA A 196 20.82 21.51 10.81
CA ALA A 196 21.78 21.56 9.71
C ALA A 196 21.27 20.81 8.46
N THR A 197 20.24 19.98 8.62
CA THR A 197 19.71 19.12 7.56
C THR A 197 18.86 19.93 6.57
N SER A 198 19.13 19.78 5.27
CA SER A 198 18.36 20.43 4.21
C SER A 198 17.24 19.54 3.67
N THR A 199 17.46 18.23 3.63
CA THR A 199 16.51 17.24 3.10
C THR A 199 16.48 16.00 3.99
N VAL A 200 15.29 15.53 4.33
CA VAL A 200 15.04 14.26 5.03
C VAL A 200 14.35 13.30 4.09
N TYR A 201 14.90 12.09 3.98
CA TYR A 201 14.31 11.01 3.21
C TYR A 201 13.61 10.03 4.16
N LEU A 202 12.35 9.76 3.89
CA LEU A 202 11.47 8.93 4.71
C LEU A 202 10.86 7.84 3.85
N ASN A 203 10.60 6.70 4.47
CA ASN A 203 9.81 5.64 3.83
C ASN A 203 8.30 5.91 3.96
N TYR A 204 7.47 5.23 3.17
CA TYR A 204 6.01 5.41 3.19
C TYR A 204 5.36 5.12 4.56
N SER A 205 6.02 4.34 5.44
CA SER A 205 5.53 4.05 6.80
C SER A 205 5.86 5.14 7.83
N GLN A 206 6.77 6.05 7.50
CA GLN A 206 7.22 7.16 8.34
C GLN A 206 6.46 8.45 7.99
N ASN A 207 5.13 8.36 7.91
CA ASN A 207 4.25 9.44 7.42
C ASN A 207 3.56 10.26 8.53
N PHE A 208 3.91 10.02 9.79
CA PHE A 208 3.48 10.82 10.92
C PHE A 208 4.67 11.58 11.50
N LEU A 209 4.71 12.89 11.29
CA LEU A 209 5.83 13.77 11.59
C LEU A 209 5.46 14.85 12.60
N SER A 210 6.33 15.03 13.59
CA SER A 210 6.32 16.19 14.47
C SER A 210 7.64 16.94 14.35
N LEU A 211 7.57 18.23 14.03
CA LEU A 211 8.72 19.10 13.91
C LEU A 211 8.69 20.12 15.05
N GLU A 212 9.75 20.14 15.84
CA GLU A 212 9.93 21.12 16.91
C GLU A 212 10.89 22.21 16.46
N PHE A 213 10.59 23.45 16.83
CA PHE A 213 11.35 24.62 16.40
C PHE A 213 11.42 25.69 17.49
N ALA A 214 12.46 26.52 17.44
CA ALA A 214 12.65 27.63 18.37
C ALA A 214 13.27 28.84 17.67
N GLY A 215 12.77 30.02 17.97
CA GLY A 215 13.40 31.28 17.58
C GLY A 215 14.62 31.57 18.45
N LEU A 216 15.73 31.94 17.83
CA LEU A 216 17.01 32.21 18.51
C LEU A 216 17.06 33.65 19.03
N GLN A 217 16.06 34.04 19.80
CA GLN A 217 16.01 35.30 20.53
C GLN A 217 15.98 35.03 22.04
N TYR A 218 17.16 35.13 22.66
CA TYR A 218 17.37 34.70 24.06
C TYR A 218 16.86 35.69 25.10
N ASN A 219 16.71 36.98 24.74
CA ASN A 219 16.28 38.00 25.68
C ASN A 219 14.78 37.94 26.02
N LYS A 220 13.92 37.50 25.08
CA LYS A 220 12.45 37.46 25.25
C LYS A 220 11.78 36.25 24.57
N PRO A 221 12.19 35.00 24.87
CA PRO A 221 11.76 33.82 24.12
C PRO A 221 10.25 33.53 24.23
N THR A 222 9.61 33.87 25.35
CA THR A 222 8.18 33.62 25.61
C THR A 222 7.24 34.56 24.85
N THR A 223 7.76 35.65 24.29
CA THR A 223 6.98 36.66 23.56
C THR A 223 6.94 36.42 22.05
N LEU A 224 7.69 35.42 21.56
CA LEU A 224 7.76 35.10 20.16
C LEU A 224 6.46 34.47 19.67
N GLN A 225 6.04 34.87 18.47
CA GLN A 225 4.97 34.22 17.75
C GLN A 225 5.52 33.42 16.56
N TYR A 226 4.92 32.28 16.25
CA TYR A 226 5.34 31.38 15.20
C TYR A 226 4.25 31.16 14.18
N ARG A 227 4.69 30.97 12.94
CA ARG A 227 3.88 30.40 11.86
C ARG A 227 4.68 29.37 11.10
N TYR A 228 3.98 28.35 10.61
CA TYR A 228 4.59 27.34 9.76
C TYR A 228 3.71 27.00 8.56
N GLN A 229 4.29 26.34 7.58
CA GLN A 229 3.61 25.86 6.38
C GLN A 229 4.32 24.62 5.86
N LEU A 230 3.59 23.56 5.57
CA LEU A 230 4.08 22.42 4.78
C LEU A 230 3.54 22.52 3.36
N ARG A 231 4.38 22.98 2.42
CA ARG A 231 4.01 23.03 1.00
C ARG A 231 3.76 21.62 0.49
N GLY A 232 2.60 21.46 -0.17
CA GLY A 232 2.06 20.16 -0.60
C GLY A 232 0.92 19.66 0.28
N VAL A 233 0.69 20.28 1.45
CA VAL A 233 -0.44 20.00 2.35
C VAL A 233 -1.20 21.27 2.68
N ASP A 234 -0.51 22.29 3.21
CA ASP A 234 -1.12 23.56 3.59
C ASP A 234 -1.23 24.51 2.40
N ALA A 235 -2.39 25.13 2.21
CA ALA A 235 -2.58 26.18 1.22
C ALA A 235 -1.86 27.48 1.62
N ASP A 236 -1.99 27.88 2.89
CA ASP A 236 -1.45 29.12 3.47
C ASP A 236 -0.69 28.87 4.79
N TRP A 237 -0.12 29.93 5.37
CA TRP A 237 0.56 29.85 6.66
C TRP A 237 -0.41 29.52 7.81
N VAL A 238 0.01 28.58 8.66
CA VAL A 238 -0.67 28.23 9.92
C VAL A 238 -0.05 29.07 11.06
N TYR A 239 -0.87 29.87 11.73
CA TYR A 239 -0.46 30.74 12.84
C TYR A 239 -0.74 30.04 14.18
N VAL A 240 0.31 29.87 15.00
CA VAL A 240 0.21 29.03 16.21
C VAL A 240 0.59 29.76 17.51
N GLY A 241 0.69 31.09 17.47
CA GLY A 241 1.08 31.89 18.62
C GLY A 241 2.46 31.47 19.14
N ASN A 242 2.57 31.14 20.42
CA ASN A 242 3.85 30.73 21.03
C ASN A 242 4.15 29.22 20.95
N GLN A 243 3.32 28.42 20.26
CA GLN A 243 3.56 26.99 20.13
C GLN A 243 4.77 26.70 19.24
N THR A 244 5.58 25.73 19.67
CA THR A 244 6.88 25.38 19.07
C THR A 244 6.88 24.05 18.33
N VAL A 245 5.71 23.46 18.09
CA VAL A 245 5.56 22.12 17.49
C VAL A 245 4.56 22.16 16.34
N ALA A 246 4.94 21.58 15.20
CA ALA A 246 4.06 21.32 14.06
C ALA A 246 3.86 19.81 13.90
N ASN A 247 2.61 19.37 13.79
CA ASN A 247 2.25 17.96 13.66
C ASN A 247 1.54 17.70 12.33
N TYR A 248 2.03 16.73 11.56
CA TYR A 248 1.42 16.29 10.31
C TYR A 248 1.24 14.77 10.33
N THR A 249 -0.01 14.34 10.21
CA THR A 249 -0.43 12.93 10.18
C THR A 249 -0.73 12.48 8.76
N GLN A 250 -0.45 11.21 8.45
CA GLN A 250 -0.90 10.55 7.21
C GLN A 250 -0.45 11.29 5.94
N LEU A 251 0.81 11.70 5.88
CA LEU A 251 1.38 12.27 4.67
C LEU A 251 1.49 11.22 3.55
N ASP A 252 0.99 11.57 2.37
CA ASP A 252 1.12 10.73 1.19
C ASP A 252 2.59 10.66 0.71
N PRO A 253 2.97 9.63 -0.08
CA PRO A 253 4.26 9.62 -0.74
C PRO A 253 4.42 10.80 -1.70
N GLY A 254 5.49 11.57 -1.53
CA GLY A 254 5.67 12.82 -2.27
C GLY A 254 6.87 13.64 -1.81
N SER A 255 6.99 14.84 -2.39
CA SER A 255 7.98 15.83 -1.99
C SER A 255 7.28 17.03 -1.37
N TYR A 256 7.71 17.37 -0.16
CA TYR A 256 7.15 18.44 0.66
C TYR A 256 8.26 19.40 1.09
N GLU A 257 7.87 20.64 1.37
CA GLU A 257 8.77 21.65 1.93
C GLU A 257 8.14 22.27 3.17
N PHE A 258 8.68 21.92 4.33
CA PHE A 258 8.32 22.54 5.60
C PHE A 258 9.00 23.89 5.73
N ARG A 259 8.25 24.88 6.22
CA ARG A 259 8.68 26.25 6.40
C ARG A 259 8.23 26.72 7.76
N VAL A 260 9.09 27.43 8.47
CA VAL A 260 8.75 28.04 9.76
C VAL A 260 9.37 29.42 9.86
N ASN A 261 8.63 30.33 10.47
CA ASN A 261 9.02 31.71 10.68
C ASN A 261 8.60 32.16 12.10
N ALA A 262 9.33 33.12 12.66
CA ALA A 262 9.03 33.74 13.94
C ALA A 262 8.76 35.25 13.75
N ALA A 263 7.88 35.79 14.58
CA ALA A 263 7.64 37.21 14.73
C ALA A 263 7.99 37.65 16.15
N ASP A 264 8.38 38.92 16.26
CA ASP A 264 8.53 39.59 17.54
C ASP A 264 7.18 39.79 18.26
N ALA A 265 7.23 40.32 19.48
CA ALA A 265 6.03 40.63 20.27
C ALA A 265 5.11 41.68 19.61
N LEU A 266 5.60 42.42 18.62
CA LEU A 266 4.85 43.43 17.87
C LEU A 266 4.17 42.85 16.62
N GLY A 267 4.38 41.56 16.33
CA GLY A 267 3.83 40.88 15.16
C GLY A 267 4.62 41.10 13.87
N ASN A 268 5.84 41.65 13.95
CA ASN A 268 6.72 41.80 12.79
C ASN A 268 7.38 40.45 12.47
N TRP A 269 7.02 39.86 11.34
CA TRP A 269 7.60 38.60 10.89
C TRP A 269 9.05 38.78 10.45
N SER A 270 9.91 37.88 10.90
CA SER A 270 11.31 37.82 10.50
C SER A 270 11.42 37.59 8.98
N PRO A 271 12.38 38.26 8.30
CA PRO A 271 12.68 37.97 6.91
C PRO A 271 13.35 36.60 6.73
N LEU A 272 13.84 35.98 7.82
CA LEU A 272 14.53 34.69 7.80
C LEU A 272 13.52 33.55 7.99
N VAL A 273 13.17 32.87 6.89
CA VAL A 273 12.34 31.66 6.90
C VAL A 273 13.22 30.42 6.93
N LYS A 274 13.03 29.57 7.94
CA LYS A 274 13.71 28.27 8.00
C LYS A 274 12.93 27.25 7.18
N THR A 275 13.62 26.54 6.29
CA THR A 275 13.02 25.53 5.41
C THR A 275 13.64 24.16 5.59
N LEU A 276 12.84 23.10 5.43
CA LEU A 276 13.28 21.71 5.41
C LEU A 276 12.52 20.95 4.31
N ARG A 277 13.25 20.29 3.41
CA ARG A 277 12.64 19.41 2.40
C ARG A 277 12.41 18.03 2.98
N ILE A 278 11.23 17.47 2.75
CA ILE A 278 10.82 16.15 3.22
C ILE A 278 10.43 15.34 2.01
N GLN A 279 11.03 14.16 1.83
CA GLN A 279 10.77 13.29 0.71
C GLN A 279 10.33 11.91 1.20
N ILE A 280 9.07 11.56 0.93
CA ILE A 280 8.47 10.30 1.35
C ILE A 280 8.42 9.38 0.13
N THR A 281 9.18 8.28 0.13
CA THR A 281 9.21 7.33 -0.99
C THR A 281 7.98 6.43 -1.00
N PRO A 282 7.38 6.13 -2.17
CA PRO A 282 6.22 5.23 -2.25
C PRO A 282 6.58 3.79 -1.86
N PRO A 283 5.60 2.98 -1.42
CA PRO A 283 5.81 1.56 -1.18
C PRO A 283 6.16 0.83 -2.48
N TRP A 284 6.91 -0.28 -2.38
CA TRP A 284 7.38 -1.01 -3.56
C TRP A 284 6.23 -1.58 -4.42
N TRP A 285 5.10 -1.96 -3.82
CA TRP A 285 3.89 -2.38 -4.55
C TRP A 285 3.11 -1.23 -5.21
N GLY A 286 3.42 0.02 -4.86
CA GLY A 286 2.85 1.21 -5.48
C GLY A 286 3.67 1.73 -6.66
N THR A 287 4.67 0.98 -7.12
CA THR A 287 5.56 1.38 -8.21
C THR A 287 5.09 0.85 -9.58
N TRP A 288 5.41 1.58 -10.64
CA TRP A 288 5.00 1.22 -12.01
C TRP A 288 5.49 -0.16 -12.47
N TRP A 289 6.70 -0.56 -12.06
CA TRP A 289 7.27 -1.86 -12.44
C TRP A 289 6.56 -3.01 -11.74
N PHE A 290 6.03 -2.81 -10.53
CA PHE A 290 5.24 -3.82 -9.85
C PHE A 290 3.92 -4.06 -10.57
N TYR A 291 3.23 -2.98 -11.00
CA TYR A 291 2.02 -3.10 -11.83
C TYR A 291 2.29 -3.82 -13.16
N LEU A 292 3.45 -3.56 -13.79
CA LEU A 292 3.88 -4.29 -14.99
C LEU A 292 4.07 -5.79 -14.71
N LEU A 293 4.74 -6.14 -13.61
CA LEU A 293 5.01 -7.52 -13.23
C LEU A 293 3.72 -8.29 -12.94
N VAL A 294 2.78 -7.68 -12.21
CA VAL A 294 1.45 -8.25 -11.98
C VAL A 294 0.71 -8.46 -13.29
N SER A 295 0.73 -7.47 -14.20
CA SER A 295 0.09 -7.59 -15.52
C SER A 295 0.69 -8.73 -16.34
N LEU A 296 2.02 -8.86 -16.34
CA LEU A 296 2.73 -9.94 -17.04
C LEU A 296 2.41 -11.31 -16.44
N ALA A 297 2.35 -11.41 -15.10
CA ALA A 297 1.98 -12.63 -14.40
C ALA A 297 0.54 -13.05 -14.72
N SER A 298 -0.40 -12.10 -14.76
CA SER A 298 -1.79 -12.36 -15.16
C SER A 298 -1.90 -12.83 -16.62
N LEU A 299 -1.17 -12.18 -17.55
CA LEU A 299 -1.12 -12.61 -18.95
C LEU A 299 -0.51 -14.00 -19.12
N SER A 300 0.56 -14.29 -18.39
CA SER A 300 1.21 -15.61 -18.40
C SER A 300 0.29 -16.70 -17.85
N ALA A 301 -0.42 -16.43 -16.75
CA ALA A 301 -1.41 -17.35 -16.19
C ALA A 301 -2.56 -17.61 -17.17
N MET A 302 -3.07 -16.55 -17.82
CA MET A 302 -4.12 -16.67 -18.82
C MET A 302 -3.66 -17.46 -20.06
N TYR A 303 -2.44 -17.21 -20.53
CA TYR A 303 -1.82 -17.98 -21.61
C TYR A 303 -1.58 -19.43 -21.22
N GLY A 304 -1.14 -19.69 -19.99
CA GLY A 304 -0.98 -21.04 -19.43
C GLY A 304 -2.30 -21.81 -19.40
N LEU A 305 -3.38 -21.17 -18.93
CA LEU A 305 -4.74 -21.74 -18.95
C LEU A 305 -5.23 -22.01 -20.38
N TYR A 306 -5.00 -21.08 -21.31
CA TYR A 306 -5.32 -21.26 -22.71
C TYR A 306 -4.58 -22.47 -23.32
N ARG A 307 -3.26 -22.56 -23.10
CA ARG A 307 -2.43 -23.67 -23.57
C ARG A 307 -2.84 -25.00 -22.96
N TYR A 308 -3.17 -25.02 -21.68
CA TYR A 308 -3.69 -26.20 -21.00
C TYR A 308 -5.01 -26.66 -21.62
N ARG A 309 -5.97 -25.73 -21.82
CA ARG A 309 -7.25 -26.03 -22.46
C ARG A 309 -7.07 -26.56 -23.90
N LEU A 310 -6.19 -25.94 -24.68
CA LEU A 310 -5.89 -26.38 -26.05
C LEU A 310 -5.32 -27.80 -26.07
N ALA A 311 -4.40 -28.12 -25.17
CA ALA A 311 -3.83 -29.47 -25.06
C ALA A 311 -4.90 -30.52 -24.70
N GLN A 312 -5.85 -30.19 -23.81
CA GLN A 312 -6.96 -31.08 -23.46
C GLN A 312 -7.89 -31.34 -24.65
N VAL A 313 -8.23 -30.30 -25.42
CA VAL A 313 -9.07 -30.43 -26.61
C VAL A 313 -8.40 -31.28 -27.68
N LEU A 314 -7.11 -31.06 -27.94
CA LEU A 314 -6.35 -31.86 -28.89
C LEU A 314 -6.25 -33.33 -28.47
N LYS A 315 -6.03 -33.61 -27.18
CA LYS A 315 -6.00 -34.98 -26.65
C LYS A 315 -7.33 -35.70 -26.88
N LEU A 316 -8.45 -35.02 -26.63
CA LEU A 316 -9.78 -35.58 -26.87
C LEU A 316 -10.05 -35.83 -28.37
N GLN A 317 -9.55 -34.95 -29.24
CA GLN A 317 -9.70 -35.09 -30.68
C GLN A 317 -8.91 -36.28 -31.23
N HIS A 318 -7.67 -36.51 -30.77
CA HIS A 318 -6.89 -37.68 -31.12
C HIS A 318 -7.61 -38.98 -30.74
N LEU A 319 -8.07 -39.08 -29.49
CA LEU A 319 -8.82 -40.25 -29.02
C LEU A 319 -10.06 -40.55 -29.87
N ARG A 320 -10.82 -39.51 -30.27
CA ARG A 320 -11.97 -39.67 -31.17
C ARG A 320 -11.57 -40.20 -32.54
N ASN A 321 -10.48 -39.69 -33.10
CA ASN A 321 -10.00 -40.13 -34.42
C ASN A 321 -9.49 -41.56 -34.39
N ASP A 322 -8.78 -41.97 -33.33
CA ASP A 322 -8.29 -43.34 -33.20
C ASP A 322 -9.44 -44.34 -33.09
N ILE A 323 -10.46 -44.04 -32.28
CA ILE A 323 -11.70 -44.83 -32.20
C ILE A 323 -12.40 -44.90 -33.57
N ALA A 324 -12.53 -43.77 -34.25
CA ALA A 324 -13.20 -43.72 -35.55
C ALA A 324 -12.46 -44.53 -36.63
N ARG A 325 -11.12 -44.48 -36.64
CA ARG A 325 -10.29 -45.27 -37.55
C ARG A 325 -10.45 -46.76 -37.30
N ASP A 326 -10.33 -47.19 -36.04
CA ASP A 326 -10.41 -48.61 -35.70
C ASP A 326 -11.79 -49.19 -36.03
N LEU A 327 -12.86 -48.42 -35.80
CA LEU A 327 -14.20 -48.80 -36.23
C LEU A 327 -14.31 -48.89 -37.76
N HIS A 328 -13.74 -47.93 -38.48
CA HIS A 328 -13.77 -47.92 -39.95
C HIS A 328 -13.04 -49.13 -40.56
N ASP A 329 -11.86 -49.46 -40.04
CA ASP A 329 -11.04 -50.57 -40.54
C ASP A 329 -11.70 -51.93 -40.28
N GLU A 330 -12.22 -52.15 -39.08
CA GLU A 330 -12.76 -53.46 -38.66
C GLU A 330 -14.16 -53.72 -39.21
N VAL A 331 -15.03 -52.70 -39.20
CA VAL A 331 -16.38 -52.79 -39.78
C VAL A 331 -16.31 -52.76 -41.31
N GLY A 332 -15.46 -51.91 -41.89
CA GLY A 332 -15.33 -51.75 -43.33
C GLY A 332 -14.83 -53.01 -44.04
N SER A 333 -13.80 -53.66 -43.50
CA SER A 333 -13.25 -54.92 -44.06
C SER A 333 -14.28 -56.06 -44.03
N SER A 334 -14.98 -56.20 -42.89
CA SER A 334 -15.95 -57.27 -42.68
C SER A 334 -17.23 -57.06 -43.50
N LEU A 335 -17.74 -55.82 -43.59
CA LEU A 335 -18.87 -55.47 -44.47
C LEU A 335 -18.53 -55.71 -45.94
N SER A 336 -17.31 -55.39 -46.36
CA SER A 336 -16.85 -55.67 -47.72
C SER A 336 -16.86 -57.17 -48.01
N THR A 337 -16.42 -57.98 -47.05
CA THR A 337 -16.44 -59.45 -47.15
C THR A 337 -17.86 -60.01 -47.19
N ILE A 338 -18.78 -59.48 -46.36
CA ILE A 338 -20.21 -59.82 -46.41
C ILE A 338 -20.81 -59.44 -47.76
N ALA A 339 -20.51 -58.26 -48.28
CA ALA A 339 -21.00 -57.81 -49.58
C ALA A 339 -20.48 -58.71 -50.73
N ILE A 340 -19.22 -59.15 -50.67
CA ILE A 340 -18.65 -60.11 -51.63
C ILE A 340 -19.37 -61.45 -51.54
N TYR A 341 -19.50 -62.05 -50.35
CA TYR A 341 -20.20 -63.33 -50.20
C TYR A 341 -21.68 -63.24 -50.58
N SER A 342 -22.34 -62.12 -50.27
CA SER A 342 -23.74 -61.86 -50.64
C SER A 342 -23.87 -61.76 -52.17
N LYS A 343 -22.95 -61.05 -52.84
CA LYS A 343 -22.93 -60.94 -54.30
C LYS A 343 -22.64 -62.27 -54.98
N ILE A 344 -21.72 -63.07 -54.43
CA ILE A 344 -21.43 -64.43 -54.91
C ILE A 344 -22.66 -65.33 -54.75
N ALA A 345 -23.36 -65.26 -53.61
CA ALA A 345 -24.59 -66.03 -53.39
C ALA A 345 -25.73 -65.63 -54.35
N LEU A 346 -25.82 -64.35 -54.74
CA LEU A 346 -26.83 -63.82 -55.65
C LEU A 346 -26.53 -64.08 -57.14
N GLN A 347 -25.28 -64.35 -57.52
CA GLN A 347 -24.86 -64.49 -58.93
C GLN A 347 -24.80 -65.94 -59.44
N GLN A 348 -25.22 -66.95 -58.67
CA GLN A 348 -25.13 -68.34 -59.12
C GLN A 348 -26.38 -68.81 -59.91
N PRO A 349 -26.21 -69.37 -61.13
CA PRO A 349 -27.30 -69.96 -61.91
C PRO A 349 -27.66 -71.35 -61.35
N GLY A 350 -28.96 -71.64 -61.21
CA GLY A 350 -29.54 -72.76 -60.46
C GLY A 350 -29.28 -74.20 -60.94
N THR A 351 -28.12 -74.51 -61.50
CA THR A 351 -27.77 -75.85 -61.99
C THR A 351 -26.28 -76.16 -61.80
N SER A 352 -25.90 -76.68 -60.63
CA SER A 352 -24.86 -77.71 -60.39
C SER A 352 -24.41 -77.71 -58.92
N THR A 353 -24.73 -78.80 -58.18
CA THR A 353 -24.09 -79.38 -56.97
C THR A 353 -23.53 -78.52 -55.81
N PHE A 354 -23.57 -77.19 -55.86
CA PHE A 354 -23.05 -76.31 -54.82
C PHE A 354 -24.22 -75.59 -54.14
N THR A 355 -24.43 -75.84 -52.85
CA THR A 355 -25.48 -75.21 -52.06
C THR A 355 -25.05 -73.80 -51.63
N SER A 356 -25.96 -72.83 -51.62
CA SER A 356 -25.70 -71.48 -51.09
C SER A 356 -25.57 -71.45 -49.57
N GLU A 357 -25.89 -72.56 -48.90
CA GLU A 357 -25.85 -72.76 -47.45
C GLU A 357 -24.47 -72.43 -46.84
N PRO A 358 -23.32 -72.96 -47.33
CA PRO A 358 -22.00 -72.57 -46.85
C PRO A 358 -21.69 -71.06 -47.01
N LEU A 359 -22.22 -70.37 -48.02
CA LEU A 359 -22.03 -68.92 -48.20
C LEU A 359 -22.86 -68.10 -47.21
N LEU A 360 -24.12 -68.51 -46.95
CA LEU A 360 -24.96 -67.89 -45.93
C LEU A 360 -24.39 -68.09 -44.52
N VAL A 361 -23.83 -69.26 -44.23
CA VAL A 361 -23.09 -69.53 -43.00
C VAL A 361 -21.88 -68.59 -42.89
N LYS A 362 -21.11 -68.39 -43.97
CA LYS A 362 -19.99 -67.44 -43.97
C LYS A 362 -20.42 -65.98 -43.75
N ILE A 363 -21.55 -65.56 -44.31
CA ILE A 363 -22.12 -64.23 -44.06
C ILE A 363 -22.55 -64.08 -42.59
N ALA A 364 -23.24 -65.08 -42.04
CA ALA A 364 -23.65 -65.08 -40.63
C ALA A 364 -22.44 -65.07 -39.68
N GLU A 365 -21.39 -65.84 -39.98
CA GLU A 365 -20.12 -65.82 -39.25
C GLU A 365 -19.48 -64.42 -39.27
N GLN A 366 -19.43 -63.77 -40.43
CA GLN A 366 -18.86 -62.42 -40.56
C GLN A 366 -19.72 -61.35 -39.87
N ALA A 367 -21.05 -61.45 -39.93
CA ALA A 367 -21.93 -60.52 -39.23
C ALA A 367 -21.78 -60.65 -37.70
N ASN A 368 -21.71 -61.88 -37.19
CA ASN A 368 -21.42 -62.15 -35.78
C ASN A 368 -20.03 -61.65 -35.38
N HIS A 369 -19.04 -61.76 -36.27
CA HIS A 369 -17.71 -61.21 -36.03
C HIS A 369 -17.74 -59.69 -35.89
N VAL A 370 -18.42 -58.96 -36.78
CA VAL A 370 -18.57 -57.49 -36.70
C VAL A 370 -19.23 -57.07 -35.40
N MET A 371 -20.31 -57.75 -35.02
CA MET A 371 -21.03 -57.46 -33.78
C MET A 371 -20.13 -57.72 -32.55
N GLY A 372 -19.35 -58.80 -32.56
CA GLY A 372 -18.38 -59.11 -31.51
C GLY A 372 -17.27 -58.06 -31.39
N SER A 373 -16.66 -57.68 -32.52
CA SER A 373 -15.64 -56.64 -32.57
C SER A 373 -16.16 -55.27 -32.12
N MET A 374 -17.36 -54.88 -32.55
CA MET A 374 -18.00 -53.64 -32.12
C MET A 374 -18.25 -53.64 -30.60
N ASN A 375 -18.73 -54.76 -30.04
CA ASN A 375 -18.88 -54.92 -28.59
C ASN A 375 -17.54 -54.82 -27.85
N ASP A 376 -16.46 -55.39 -28.40
CA ASP A 376 -15.11 -55.26 -27.84
C ASP A 376 -14.65 -53.80 -27.81
N ILE A 377 -14.87 -53.06 -28.91
CA ILE A 377 -14.54 -51.62 -29.02
C ILE A 377 -15.36 -50.81 -28.01
N VAL A 378 -16.69 -50.96 -27.98
CA VAL A 378 -17.58 -50.22 -27.08
C VAL A 378 -17.23 -50.51 -25.61
N TRP A 379 -16.97 -51.77 -25.27
CA TRP A 379 -16.55 -52.15 -23.93
C TRP A 379 -15.19 -51.53 -23.57
N SER A 380 -14.27 -51.47 -24.54
CA SER A 380 -12.96 -50.85 -24.37
C SER A 380 -13.01 -49.33 -24.29
N ILE A 381 -14.07 -48.64 -24.70
CA ILE A 381 -14.23 -47.17 -24.59
C ILE A 381 -14.89 -46.79 -23.25
N ASN A 382 -15.66 -47.69 -22.65
CA ASN A 382 -16.40 -47.40 -21.44
C ASN A 382 -15.47 -47.28 -20.22
N THR A 383 -15.32 -46.06 -19.70
CA THR A 383 -14.47 -45.74 -18.54
C THR A 383 -14.89 -46.45 -17.25
N ARG A 384 -16.13 -46.96 -17.18
CA ARG A 384 -16.58 -47.80 -16.05
C ARG A 384 -15.86 -49.14 -15.98
N ASN A 385 -15.19 -49.55 -17.04
CA ASN A 385 -14.48 -50.83 -17.13
C ASN A 385 -12.98 -50.70 -16.82
N ASP A 386 -12.47 -49.53 -16.42
CA ASP A 386 -11.01 -49.25 -16.39
C ASP A 386 -10.27 -49.99 -15.26
N ALA A 387 -11.01 -50.45 -14.25
CA ALA A 387 -10.47 -51.31 -13.21
C ALA A 387 -10.10 -52.69 -13.79
N PHE A 388 -8.89 -53.18 -13.48
CA PHE A 388 -8.42 -54.48 -13.97
C PHE A 388 -9.37 -55.63 -13.55
N GLU A 389 -10.05 -55.50 -12.42
CA GLU A 389 -11.08 -56.45 -11.96
C GLU A 389 -12.18 -56.69 -13.01
N LYS A 390 -12.59 -55.66 -13.76
CA LYS A 390 -13.58 -55.80 -14.82
C LYS A 390 -13.02 -56.52 -16.04
N VAL A 391 -11.74 -56.28 -16.35
CA VAL A 391 -11.02 -57.02 -17.39
C VAL A 391 -10.94 -58.50 -17.03
N PHE A 392 -10.54 -58.81 -15.79
CA PHE A 392 -10.46 -60.18 -15.30
C PHE A 392 -11.83 -60.89 -15.29
N SER A 393 -12.87 -60.22 -14.82
CA SER A 393 -14.23 -60.78 -14.81
C SER A 393 -14.68 -61.17 -16.23
N ARG A 394 -14.41 -60.30 -17.20
CA ARG A 394 -14.72 -60.54 -18.61
C ARG A 394 -13.88 -61.68 -19.19
N MET A 395 -12.56 -61.67 -18.96
CA MET A 395 -11.66 -62.74 -19.38
C MET A 395 -12.16 -64.10 -18.90
N ARG A 396 -12.47 -64.19 -17.61
CA ARG A 396 -12.98 -65.41 -17.00
C ARG A 396 -14.27 -65.88 -17.68
N GLU A 397 -15.24 -64.99 -17.86
CA GLU A 397 -16.51 -65.29 -18.55
C GLU A 397 -16.28 -65.83 -19.97
N ASP A 398 -15.42 -65.18 -20.75
CA ASP A 398 -15.12 -65.60 -22.13
C ASP A 398 -14.43 -66.96 -22.18
N ALA A 399 -13.48 -67.23 -21.28
CA ALA A 399 -12.79 -68.51 -21.24
C ALA A 399 -13.74 -69.66 -20.91
N PHE A 400 -14.63 -69.46 -19.93
CA PHE A 400 -15.65 -70.45 -19.57
C PHE A 400 -16.54 -70.75 -20.77
N GLN A 401 -17.11 -69.72 -21.40
CA GLN A 401 -17.99 -69.91 -22.57
C GLN A 401 -17.31 -70.67 -23.72
N LEU A 402 -16.03 -70.41 -23.95
CA LEU A 402 -15.34 -70.88 -25.15
C LEU A 402 -14.64 -72.25 -24.97
N LEU A 403 -14.08 -72.51 -23.79
CA LEU A 403 -13.28 -73.71 -23.52
C LEU A 403 -14.03 -74.78 -22.71
N GLU A 404 -14.96 -74.41 -21.83
CA GLU A 404 -15.77 -75.38 -21.07
C GLU A 404 -16.70 -76.16 -22.00
N ALA A 405 -17.28 -75.49 -22.99
CA ALA A 405 -18.08 -76.12 -24.06
C ALA A 405 -17.28 -77.18 -24.86
N LYS A 406 -15.95 -77.14 -24.80
CA LYS A 406 -15.04 -78.09 -25.45
C LYS A 406 -14.40 -79.10 -24.48
N GLY A 407 -14.80 -79.10 -23.20
CA GLY A 407 -14.35 -80.08 -22.20
C GLY A 407 -12.98 -79.80 -21.58
N TYR A 408 -12.47 -78.57 -21.66
CA TYR A 408 -11.24 -78.18 -20.96
C TYR A 408 -11.51 -77.86 -19.48
N THR A 409 -10.54 -78.19 -18.63
CA THR A 409 -10.49 -77.72 -17.24
C THR A 409 -9.70 -76.41 -17.17
N LEU A 410 -10.32 -75.37 -16.63
CA LEU A 410 -9.74 -74.03 -16.53
C LEU A 410 -9.14 -73.78 -15.16
N HIS A 411 -7.88 -73.35 -15.12
CA HIS A 411 -7.19 -72.93 -13.90
C HIS A 411 -6.86 -71.44 -14.00
N PHE A 412 -7.47 -70.64 -13.13
CA PHE A 412 -7.19 -69.21 -13.03
C PHE A 412 -6.41 -68.90 -11.75
N ASP A 413 -5.31 -68.18 -11.91
CA ASP A 413 -4.52 -67.64 -10.79
C ASP A 413 -4.34 -66.14 -10.99
N PHE A 414 -4.89 -65.34 -10.08
CA PHE A 414 -4.95 -63.89 -10.20
C PHE A 414 -4.47 -63.23 -8.92
N ASP A 415 -3.50 -62.33 -9.06
CA ASP A 415 -2.97 -61.55 -7.93
C ASP A 415 -4.00 -60.51 -7.44
N GLU A 416 -4.39 -60.57 -6.16
CA GLU A 416 -5.35 -59.63 -5.55
C GLU A 416 -4.89 -58.17 -5.64
N ASN A 417 -3.56 -57.93 -5.72
CA ASN A 417 -3.01 -56.58 -5.84
C ASN A 417 -3.38 -55.90 -7.17
N LEU A 418 -3.77 -56.65 -8.20
CA LEU A 418 -4.20 -56.12 -9.48
C LEU A 418 -5.62 -55.52 -9.44
N HIS A 419 -6.47 -55.86 -8.46
CA HIS A 419 -7.88 -55.40 -8.43
C HIS A 419 -8.02 -53.87 -8.46
N ARG A 420 -7.08 -53.14 -7.87
CA ARG A 420 -7.11 -51.66 -7.78
C ARG A 420 -6.36 -50.95 -8.91
N THR A 421 -5.65 -51.69 -9.75
CA THR A 421 -4.88 -51.13 -10.86
C THR A 421 -5.83 -50.71 -11.97
N LYS A 422 -5.65 -49.49 -12.49
CA LYS A 422 -6.38 -49.00 -13.66
C LYS A 422 -5.53 -49.12 -14.89
N LEU A 423 -6.07 -49.75 -15.92
CA LEU A 423 -5.47 -49.74 -17.26
C LEU A 423 -6.10 -48.63 -18.08
N ASP A 424 -5.26 -47.87 -18.79
CA ASP A 424 -5.72 -46.95 -19.81
C ASP A 424 -6.45 -47.73 -20.92
N MET A 425 -7.34 -47.03 -21.63
CA MET A 425 -8.23 -47.56 -22.65
C MET A 425 -7.49 -48.45 -23.67
N GLU A 426 -6.40 -47.92 -24.24
CA GLU A 426 -5.56 -48.58 -25.23
C GLU A 426 -4.89 -49.83 -24.67
N LYS A 427 -4.31 -49.72 -23.47
CA LYS A 427 -3.62 -50.85 -22.81
C LYS A 427 -4.59 -51.98 -22.50
N ARG A 428 -5.78 -51.65 -21.98
CA ARG A 428 -6.83 -52.63 -21.72
C ARG A 428 -7.25 -53.35 -23.00
N ARG A 429 -7.51 -52.60 -24.08
CA ARG A 429 -7.94 -53.16 -25.35
C ARG A 429 -6.91 -54.13 -25.90
N ASP A 430 -5.67 -53.70 -26.05
CA ASP A 430 -4.62 -54.50 -26.67
C ASP A 430 -4.27 -55.73 -25.82
N PHE A 431 -4.25 -55.59 -24.49
CA PHE A 431 -4.11 -56.69 -23.56
C PHE A 431 -5.22 -57.74 -23.73
N TYR A 432 -6.47 -57.31 -23.70
CA TYR A 432 -7.63 -58.19 -23.79
C TYR A 432 -7.70 -58.90 -25.14
N LEU A 433 -7.35 -58.21 -26.23
CA LEU A 433 -7.34 -58.81 -27.57
C LEU A 433 -6.21 -59.84 -27.76
N ILE A 434 -5.03 -59.65 -27.14
CA ILE A 434 -3.97 -60.67 -27.12
C ILE A 434 -4.47 -61.91 -26.38
N TYR A 435 -5.08 -61.72 -25.21
CA TYR A 435 -5.68 -62.79 -24.43
C TYR A 435 -6.74 -63.57 -25.22
N LYS A 436 -7.68 -62.87 -25.85
CA LYS A 436 -8.78 -63.47 -26.63
C LYS A 436 -8.25 -64.26 -27.83
N GLU A 437 -7.23 -63.75 -28.52
CA GLU A 437 -6.59 -64.44 -29.63
C GLU A 437 -5.88 -65.73 -29.15
N ALA A 438 -5.19 -65.68 -28.01
CA ALA A 438 -4.57 -66.85 -27.41
C ALA A 438 -5.61 -67.94 -27.06
N LEU A 439 -6.71 -67.57 -26.41
CA LEU A 439 -7.80 -68.50 -26.12
C LEU A 439 -8.42 -69.12 -27.38
N ASN A 440 -8.68 -68.31 -28.41
CA ASN A 440 -9.22 -68.78 -29.68
C ASN A 440 -8.29 -69.80 -30.34
N ASN A 441 -6.97 -69.56 -30.28
CA ASN A 441 -5.98 -70.48 -30.81
C ASN A 441 -5.96 -71.80 -30.04
N ILE A 442 -6.03 -71.76 -28.71
CA ILE A 442 -6.13 -72.97 -27.88
C ILE A 442 -7.39 -73.76 -28.26
N ALA A 443 -8.54 -73.10 -28.32
CA ALA A 443 -9.81 -73.76 -28.61
C ALA A 443 -9.90 -74.35 -30.01
N LYS A 444 -9.23 -73.76 -31.00
CA LYS A 444 -9.23 -74.24 -32.39
C LYS A 444 -8.19 -75.34 -32.63
N TYR A 445 -7.02 -75.25 -31.99
CA TYR A 445 -5.85 -76.02 -32.43
C TYR A 445 -5.19 -76.88 -31.34
N ALA A 446 -5.32 -76.55 -30.05
CA ALA A 446 -4.53 -77.24 -29.00
C ALA A 446 -4.97 -78.69 -28.75
N ASN A 447 -6.28 -78.96 -28.80
CA ASN A 447 -6.87 -80.27 -28.50
C ASN A 447 -6.34 -80.93 -27.21
N GLY A 448 -6.21 -80.13 -26.14
CA GLY A 448 -5.76 -80.54 -24.81
C GLY A 448 -6.91 -80.81 -23.83
N ARG A 449 -6.59 -80.89 -22.54
CA ARG A 449 -7.56 -81.05 -21.44
C ARG A 449 -7.48 -79.96 -20.38
N ASN A 450 -6.36 -79.24 -20.27
CA ASN A 450 -6.14 -78.25 -19.23
C ASN A 450 -5.59 -76.94 -19.79
N VAL A 451 -6.07 -75.82 -19.26
CA VAL A 451 -5.55 -74.49 -19.58
C VAL A 451 -5.33 -73.72 -18.28
N TRP A 452 -4.12 -73.18 -18.12
CA TRP A 452 -3.74 -72.32 -17.00
C TRP A 452 -3.62 -70.88 -17.47
N ILE A 453 -4.31 -69.97 -16.81
CA ILE A 453 -4.30 -68.53 -17.09
C ILE A 453 -3.93 -67.81 -15.79
N ASN A 454 -2.70 -67.30 -15.76
CA ASN A 454 -2.16 -66.63 -14.58
C ASN A 454 -1.88 -65.16 -14.90
N VAL A 455 -2.32 -64.25 -14.03
CA VAL A 455 -2.03 -62.82 -14.14
C VAL A 455 -1.45 -62.31 -12.83
N HIS A 456 -0.20 -61.86 -12.87
CA HIS A 456 0.55 -61.44 -11.68
C HIS A 456 1.15 -60.06 -11.86
N LEU A 457 1.25 -59.29 -10.77
CA LEU A 457 1.95 -58.01 -10.76
C LEU A 457 3.35 -58.21 -10.15
N ARG A 458 4.40 -58.04 -10.95
CA ARG A 458 5.80 -58.18 -10.49
C ARG A 458 6.56 -56.90 -10.79
N ASN A 459 7.19 -56.27 -9.80
CA ASN A 459 8.04 -55.08 -10.01
C ASN A 459 7.39 -53.99 -10.89
N LEU A 460 6.09 -53.75 -10.72
CA LEU A 460 5.26 -52.81 -11.52
C LEU A 460 4.99 -53.22 -12.98
N THR A 461 5.35 -54.44 -13.39
CA THR A 461 4.97 -55.03 -14.68
C THR A 461 3.86 -56.05 -14.51
N ILE A 462 2.92 -56.07 -15.45
CA ILE A 462 1.82 -57.03 -15.48
C ILE A 462 2.24 -58.22 -16.35
N ASP A 463 2.31 -59.39 -15.73
CA ASP A 463 2.67 -60.65 -16.38
C ASP A 463 1.42 -61.50 -16.60
N LEU A 464 1.04 -61.69 -17.87
CA LEU A 464 0.03 -62.66 -18.29
C LEU A 464 0.72 -63.91 -18.81
N LEU A 465 0.44 -65.04 -18.18
CA LEU A 465 0.90 -66.36 -18.57
C LEU A 465 -0.30 -67.22 -18.93
N ILE A 466 -0.35 -67.71 -20.17
CA ILE A 466 -1.36 -68.65 -20.64
C ILE A 466 -0.64 -69.92 -21.07
N ARG A 467 -1.05 -71.07 -20.54
CA ARG A 467 -0.46 -72.37 -20.85
C ARG A 467 -1.54 -73.40 -21.15
N ASP A 468 -1.34 -74.22 -22.17
CA ASP A 468 -2.14 -75.41 -22.46
C ASP A 468 -1.29 -76.69 -22.41
N ASP A 469 -1.95 -77.84 -22.30
CA ASP A 469 -1.37 -79.19 -22.36
C ASP A 469 -1.63 -79.91 -23.69
N GLY A 470 -1.91 -79.16 -24.75
CA GLY A 470 -2.30 -79.68 -26.05
C GLY A 470 -1.15 -80.24 -26.91
N LEU A 471 -1.43 -80.37 -28.20
CA LEU A 471 -0.52 -80.95 -29.19
C LEU A 471 0.78 -80.14 -29.39
N GLY A 472 0.78 -78.84 -29.09
CA GLY A 472 1.90 -77.94 -29.40
C GLY A 472 2.20 -77.86 -30.91
N PHE A 473 3.13 -76.99 -31.30
CA PHE A 473 3.55 -76.82 -32.69
C PHE A 473 4.99 -76.34 -32.79
N GLU A 474 5.65 -76.61 -33.94
CA GLU A 474 6.96 -76.04 -34.22
C GLU A 474 6.84 -74.62 -34.75
N LEU A 475 7.42 -73.65 -34.03
CA LEU A 475 7.40 -72.23 -34.39
C LEU A 475 7.98 -71.92 -35.79
N ASN A 476 8.88 -72.76 -36.30
CA ASN A 476 9.52 -72.58 -37.61
C ASN A 476 8.74 -73.22 -38.78
N ALA A 477 7.79 -74.13 -38.49
CA ALA A 477 7.02 -74.86 -39.50
C ALA A 477 5.66 -74.21 -39.82
N VAL A 478 5.25 -73.18 -39.06
CA VAL A 478 4.01 -72.42 -39.31
C VAL A 478 4.22 -71.51 -40.52
N GLY A 479 3.97 -72.04 -41.71
CA GLY A 479 3.83 -71.25 -42.93
C GLY A 479 2.76 -70.16 -42.79
N SER A 480 2.87 -69.12 -43.61
CA SER A 480 2.14 -67.83 -43.62
C SER A 480 0.60 -67.88 -43.80
N GLN A 481 -0.10 -68.86 -43.21
CA GLN A 481 -1.56 -68.99 -43.34
C GLN A 481 -2.37 -68.40 -42.16
N GLY A 482 -1.72 -67.79 -41.16
CA GLY A 482 -2.43 -67.14 -40.03
C GLY A 482 -1.80 -65.83 -39.58
N ASN A 483 -2.60 -64.75 -39.55
CA ASN A 483 -2.16 -63.42 -39.08
C ASN A 483 -2.17 -63.27 -37.55
N GLY A 484 -2.69 -64.25 -36.80
CA GLY A 484 -2.91 -64.15 -35.35
C GLY A 484 -1.64 -63.89 -34.54
N LEU A 485 -0.56 -64.65 -34.79
CA LEU A 485 0.73 -64.49 -34.09
C LEU A 485 1.38 -63.13 -34.37
N SER A 486 1.33 -62.67 -35.63
CA SER A 486 1.84 -61.34 -36.02
C SER A 486 1.07 -60.21 -35.34
N ASN A 487 -0.27 -60.31 -35.31
CA ASN A 487 -1.14 -59.34 -34.67
C ASN A 487 -0.92 -59.27 -33.15
N MET A 488 -0.75 -60.42 -32.48
CA MET A 488 -0.43 -60.45 -31.05
C MET A 488 0.91 -59.78 -30.75
N ASN A 489 1.93 -60.02 -31.58
CA ASN A 489 3.25 -59.39 -31.40
C ASN A 489 3.22 -57.87 -31.65
N TYR A 490 2.45 -57.42 -32.64
CA TYR A 490 2.22 -55.99 -32.88
C TYR A 490 1.57 -55.30 -31.67
N ARG A 491 0.49 -55.91 -31.13
CA ARG A 491 -0.21 -55.39 -29.93
C ARG A 491 0.67 -55.40 -28.69
N ALA A 492 1.50 -56.44 -28.51
CA ALA A 492 2.43 -56.49 -27.39
C ALA A 492 3.46 -55.34 -27.44
N ARG A 493 3.95 -54.99 -28.63
CA ARG A 493 4.81 -53.81 -28.82
C ARG A 493 4.07 -52.50 -28.56
N ALA A 494 2.78 -52.39 -28.92
CA ALA A 494 1.95 -51.23 -28.61
C ALA A 494 1.77 -51.02 -27.10
N LEU A 495 1.69 -52.12 -26.34
CA LEU A 495 1.71 -52.10 -24.87
C LEU A 495 3.07 -51.71 -24.26
N LYS A 496 4.12 -51.54 -25.09
CA LYS A 496 5.53 -51.48 -24.68
C LYS A 496 6.00 -52.73 -23.93
N GLY A 497 5.36 -53.87 -24.21
CA GLY A 497 5.65 -55.15 -23.59
C GLY A 497 6.40 -56.11 -24.49
N THR A 498 6.79 -57.25 -23.90
CA THR A 498 7.39 -58.38 -24.61
C THR A 498 6.45 -59.56 -24.62
N LEU A 499 6.20 -60.12 -25.80
CA LEU A 499 5.45 -61.36 -25.97
C LEU A 499 6.42 -62.49 -26.30
N ARG A 500 6.40 -63.54 -25.49
CA ARG A 500 7.17 -64.76 -25.69
C ARG A 500 6.21 -65.93 -25.83
N ILE A 501 6.36 -66.70 -26.91
CA ILE A 501 5.59 -67.92 -27.15
C ILE A 501 6.58 -69.07 -27.24
N VAL A 502 6.35 -70.10 -26.44
CA VAL A 502 7.13 -71.34 -26.42
C VAL A 502 6.15 -72.47 -26.68
N SER A 503 6.35 -73.22 -27.76
CA SER A 503 5.53 -74.38 -28.10
C SER A 503 6.45 -75.53 -28.49
N GLU A 504 6.17 -76.71 -27.99
CA GLU A 504 6.89 -77.95 -28.30
C GLU A 504 5.88 -79.05 -28.67
N PRO A 505 6.07 -79.78 -29.79
CA PRO A 505 5.18 -80.88 -30.15
C PRO A 505 5.02 -81.90 -29.01
N GLY A 506 3.77 -82.17 -28.62
CA GLY A 506 3.38 -83.09 -27.55
C GLY A 506 3.46 -82.52 -26.13
N LYS A 507 3.88 -81.26 -25.92
CA LYS A 507 3.99 -80.64 -24.58
C LYS A 507 3.13 -79.38 -24.38
N GLY A 508 2.28 -79.05 -25.35
CA GLY A 508 1.43 -77.85 -25.34
C GLY A 508 2.15 -76.55 -25.67
N THR A 509 1.44 -75.43 -25.51
CA THR A 509 1.97 -74.08 -25.76
C THR A 509 1.94 -73.24 -24.50
N THR A 510 2.95 -72.39 -24.32
CA THR A 510 3.01 -71.37 -23.28
C THR A 510 3.22 -70.00 -23.90
N LEU A 511 2.32 -69.07 -23.59
CA LEU A 511 2.36 -67.67 -23.97
C LEU A 511 2.60 -66.82 -22.73
N GLN A 512 3.60 -65.95 -22.78
CA GLN A 512 3.93 -65.01 -21.73
C GLN A 512 3.96 -63.59 -22.30
N LEU A 513 3.14 -62.70 -21.75
CA LEU A 513 3.11 -61.28 -22.05
C LEU A 513 3.49 -60.49 -20.79
N SER A 514 4.48 -59.61 -20.89
CA SER A 514 4.94 -58.75 -19.80
C SER A 514 4.96 -57.29 -20.25
N PHE A 515 4.28 -56.37 -19.56
CA PHE A 515 4.17 -54.95 -19.95
C PHE A 515 3.93 -53.97 -18.79
#